data_AF-A0A0P0VAY6-F1
#
_entry.id   AF-A0A0P0VAY6-F1
#
_cell.length_a   1.000
_cell.length_b   1.000
_cell.length_c   1.000
_cell.angle_alpha   90.00
_cell.angle_beta   90.00
_cell.angle_gamma   90.00
#
_symmetry.space_group_name_H-M   'P 1'
#
loop_
_entity.id
_entity.type
_entity.pdbx_description
1 polymer ?
#
loop_
_entity_poly.entity_id
_entity_poly.type
_entity_poly.pdbx_seq_one_letter_code
_entity_poly.pdbx_strand_id
1 'polypeptide(L)'
;MDRTVKSYEEDHKKDGPFMFKHCWDVLSKEPKWDAYLERLEGLEPDKRKFNVEEGVGHHFSLDDARDERPIGGKQAKEQQKRKRKDQAIIDLEEEFHKLVDAQNTANEGHKEMLETQRRVSSENVEARKLKYLAEKEHKESTILETYKSLMMQDTTGMPEDVRSERMLALRCFREKLFGKTD
;
A
#
# COMPACT_ATOMS: atom_id res chain seq x y z
N MET A 1 -2.68 19.40 29.06
CA MET A 1 -1.59 18.40 28.87
C MET A 1 -0.32 18.77 29.59
N ASP A 2 0.13 20.03 29.56
CA ASP A 2 1.42 20.42 30.17
C ASP A 2 1.59 20.04 31.64
N ARG A 3 0.51 20.08 32.44
CA ARG A 3 0.60 19.71 33.86
C ARG A 3 0.83 18.20 34.06
N THR A 4 0.20 17.35 33.24
CA THR A 4 0.26 15.88 33.32
C THR A 4 1.57 15.34 32.73
N VAL A 5 2.06 15.95 31.66
CA VAL A 5 3.36 15.60 31.07
C VAL A 5 4.49 15.99 32.02
N LYS A 6 4.41 17.17 32.64
CA LYS A 6 5.40 17.60 33.65
C LYS A 6 5.45 16.70 34.87
N SER A 7 4.30 16.26 35.40
CA SER A 7 4.29 15.32 36.53
C SER A 7 4.89 13.97 36.16
N TYR A 8 4.59 13.44 34.96
CA TYR A 8 5.18 12.19 34.50
C TYR A 8 6.70 12.31 34.34
N GLU A 9 7.20 13.40 33.73
CA GLU A 9 8.63 13.64 33.56
C GLU A 9 9.37 13.88 34.90
N GLU A 10 8.70 14.42 35.91
CA GLU A 10 9.23 14.57 37.27
C GLU A 10 9.38 13.22 37.99
N ASP A 11 8.38 12.34 37.86
CA ASP A 11 8.37 11.01 38.49
C ASP A 11 9.26 10.00 37.73
N HIS A 12 9.33 10.11 36.40
CA HIS A 12 10.02 9.18 35.50
C HIS A 12 11.34 9.73 34.92
N LYS A 13 12.10 10.51 35.71
CA LYS A 13 13.40 11.07 35.27
C LYS A 13 14.40 10.05 34.72
N LYS A 14 14.26 8.77 35.08
CA LYS A 14 15.12 7.67 34.60
C LYS A 14 14.63 6.99 33.33
N ASP A 15 13.33 7.05 33.04
CA ASP A 15 12.70 6.25 31.98
C ASP A 15 12.63 6.99 30.63
N GLY A 16 13.05 8.26 30.61
CA GLY A 16 13.03 9.09 29.42
C GLY A 16 11.65 9.69 29.11
N PRO A 17 11.54 10.47 28.03
CA PRO A 17 10.30 11.16 27.67
C PRO A 17 9.18 10.16 27.34
N PHE A 18 7.93 10.57 27.61
CA PHE A 18 6.77 9.74 27.32
C PHE A 18 6.62 9.47 25.80
N MET A 19 6.89 8.24 25.39
CA MET A 19 6.98 7.83 23.98
C MET A 19 5.62 7.76 23.26
N PHE A 20 4.53 7.47 23.98
CA PHE A 20 3.21 7.21 23.39
C PHE A 20 2.30 8.43 23.36
N LYS A 21 2.88 9.64 23.30
CA LYS A 21 2.13 10.90 23.27
C LYS A 21 1.09 10.94 22.15
N HIS A 22 1.46 10.47 20.95
CA HIS A 22 0.55 10.38 19.81
C HIS A 22 -0.66 9.47 20.07
N CYS A 23 -0.43 8.29 20.67
CA CYS A 23 -1.51 7.36 21.02
C CYS A 23 -2.42 7.95 22.11
N TRP A 24 -1.83 8.63 23.11
CA TRP A 24 -2.57 9.29 24.17
C TRP A 24 -3.45 10.41 23.63
N ASP A 25 -2.96 11.23 22.69
CA ASP A 25 -3.73 12.33 22.07
C ASP A 25 -4.97 11.84 21.31
N VAL A 26 -4.91 10.61 20.77
CA VAL A 26 -6.05 9.94 20.11
C VAL A 26 -7.00 9.39 21.16
N LEU A 27 -6.47 8.61 22.11
CA LEU A 27 -7.28 7.97 23.14
C LEU A 27 -7.99 9.00 24.02
N SER A 28 -7.33 10.10 24.41
CA SER A 28 -7.92 11.12 25.27
C SER A 28 -9.10 11.88 24.64
N LYS A 29 -9.38 11.67 23.35
CA LYS A 29 -10.52 12.28 22.63
C LYS A 29 -11.65 11.28 22.35
N GLU A 30 -11.49 10.03 22.77
CA GLU A 30 -12.54 9.03 22.59
C GLU A 30 -13.68 9.26 23.59
N PRO A 31 -14.95 9.21 23.17
CA PRO A 31 -16.12 9.46 24.04
C PRO A 31 -16.17 8.57 25.30
N LYS A 32 -15.58 7.38 25.22
CA LYS A 32 -15.46 6.45 26.36
C LYS A 32 -14.59 7.02 27.49
N TRP A 33 -13.56 7.80 27.16
CA TRP A 33 -12.67 8.42 28.14
C TRP A 33 -13.34 9.62 28.81
N ASP A 34 -14.11 10.41 28.06
CA ASP A 34 -14.93 11.49 28.61
C ASP A 34 -15.97 10.93 29.61
N ALA A 35 -16.68 9.86 29.24
CA ALA A 35 -17.63 9.17 30.12
C ALA A 35 -16.97 8.61 31.40
N TYR A 36 -15.71 8.16 31.30
CA TYR A 36 -14.94 7.71 32.45
C TYR A 36 -14.57 8.87 33.39
N LEU A 37 -14.15 10.02 32.85
CA LEU A 37 -13.80 11.22 33.62
C LEU A 37 -15.03 11.83 34.32
N GLU A 38 -16.17 11.90 33.64
CA GLU A 38 -17.44 12.38 34.21
C GLU A 38 -17.87 11.52 35.41
N ARG A 39 -17.69 10.19 35.32
CA ARG A 39 -17.94 9.26 36.43
C ARG A 39 -16.96 9.45 37.59
N LEU A 40 -15.73 9.87 37.30
CA LEU A 40 -14.68 10.13 38.29
C LEU A 40 -14.84 11.47 39.00
N GLU A 41 -15.40 12.47 38.33
CA GLU A 41 -15.71 13.77 38.92
C GLU A 41 -16.78 13.66 40.02
N GLY A 42 -17.72 12.71 39.87
CA GLY A 42 -18.70 12.36 40.89
C GLY A 42 -18.16 11.53 42.07
N LEU A 43 -16.88 11.14 42.05
CA LEU A 43 -16.27 10.35 43.13
C LEU A 43 -15.42 11.23 44.06
N GLU A 44 -15.69 11.11 45.36
CA GLU A 44 -14.86 11.66 46.45
C GLU A 44 -13.36 11.39 46.22
N PRO A 45 -12.46 12.36 46.50
CA PRO A 45 -11.03 12.30 46.17
C PRO A 45 -10.31 11.07 46.73
N ASP A 46 -10.80 10.51 47.84
CA ASP A 46 -10.22 9.31 48.48
C ASP A 46 -10.41 8.02 47.67
N LYS A 47 -11.39 7.98 46.75
CA LYS A 47 -11.64 6.81 45.88
C LYS A 47 -10.92 6.89 44.53
N ARG A 48 -10.19 7.99 44.26
CA ARG A 48 -9.52 8.23 42.97
C ARG A 48 -8.14 7.58 42.85
N LYS A 49 -7.56 7.07 43.95
CA LYS A 49 -6.25 6.40 43.92
C LYS A 49 -6.41 4.92 43.60
N PHE A 50 -5.79 4.50 42.50
CA PHE A 50 -5.62 3.09 42.13
C PHE A 50 -4.56 2.46 43.05
N ASN A 51 -4.96 2.08 44.27
CA ASN A 51 -4.11 1.28 45.15
C ASN A 51 -4.18 -0.18 44.69
N VAL A 52 -3.03 -0.72 44.26
CA VAL A 52 -2.83 -2.09 43.75
C VAL A 52 -2.64 -3.11 44.89
N GLU A 53 -2.56 -2.66 46.13
CA GLU A 53 -2.46 -3.54 47.31
C GLU A 53 -3.85 -4.01 47.76
N GLU A 54 -4.24 -5.17 47.25
CA GLU A 54 -4.53 -6.34 48.08
C GLU A 54 -5.27 -6.05 49.40
N GLY A 55 -6.60 -6.04 49.34
CA GLY A 55 -7.48 -5.84 50.48
C GLY A 55 -8.89 -6.38 50.21
N VAL A 56 -9.01 -7.69 50.27
CA VAL A 56 -10.28 -8.43 50.27
C VAL A 56 -11.25 -7.81 51.27
N GLY A 57 -12.45 -7.41 50.82
CA GLY A 57 -13.62 -7.36 51.70
C GLY A 57 -14.11 -6.00 52.20
N HIS A 58 -14.04 -4.92 51.41
CA HIS A 58 -14.92 -3.76 51.65
C HIS A 58 -16.04 -3.64 50.61
N HIS A 59 -17.19 -4.13 51.06
CA HIS A 59 -18.56 -4.00 50.58
C HIS A 59 -18.80 -2.73 49.74
N PHE A 60 -18.96 -2.88 48.43
CA PHE A 60 -19.78 -1.95 47.65
C PHE A 60 -21.24 -2.23 48.02
N SER A 61 -21.79 -1.46 48.96
CA SER A 61 -23.24 -1.34 49.10
C SER A 61 -23.72 -0.46 47.93
N LEU A 62 -24.14 -1.10 46.84
CA LEU A 62 -24.92 -0.45 45.80
C LEU A 62 -26.35 -0.90 46.03
N ASP A 63 -27.13 0.07 46.49
CA ASP A 63 -28.52 0.00 46.86
C ASP A 63 -29.39 -0.56 45.73
N ASP A 64 -30.51 -1.10 46.17
CA ASP A 64 -31.54 -1.92 45.53
C ASP A 64 -32.15 -1.31 44.24
N ALA A 65 -31.46 -1.41 43.12
CA ALA A 65 -32.13 -1.43 41.83
C ALA A 65 -32.55 -2.88 41.58
N ARG A 66 -33.85 -3.16 41.66
CA ARG A 66 -34.48 -4.44 41.31
C ARG A 66 -34.27 -4.73 39.82
N ASP A 67 -33.05 -5.07 39.43
CA ASP A 67 -32.78 -5.65 38.12
C ASP A 67 -33.43 -7.04 38.14
N GLU A 68 -34.56 -7.14 37.42
CA GLU A 68 -35.19 -8.42 37.12
C GLU A 68 -34.13 -9.38 36.60
N ARG A 69 -33.82 -10.40 37.41
CA ARG A 69 -32.80 -11.39 37.04
C ARG A 69 -33.16 -11.94 35.66
N PRO A 70 -32.19 -12.01 34.73
CA PRO A 70 -32.45 -12.53 33.39
C PRO A 70 -33.08 -13.91 33.48
N ILE A 71 -34.05 -14.15 32.60
CA ILE A 71 -34.81 -15.40 32.51
C ILE A 71 -33.87 -16.59 32.70
N GLY A 72 -34.15 -17.39 33.73
CA GLY A 72 -33.32 -18.53 34.08
C GLY A 72 -33.22 -19.51 32.92
N GLY A 73 -32.07 -20.20 32.79
CA GLY A 73 -31.76 -21.05 31.63
C GLY A 73 -32.85 -22.09 31.28
N LYS A 74 -33.69 -22.50 32.24
CA LYS A 74 -34.86 -23.37 31.98
C LYS A 74 -35.93 -22.68 31.13
N GLN A 75 -36.36 -21.48 31.51
CA GLN A 75 -37.34 -20.70 30.75
C GLN A 75 -36.76 -20.21 29.42
N ALA A 76 -35.47 -19.83 29.38
CA ALA A 76 -34.78 -19.48 28.13
C ALA A 76 -34.82 -20.64 27.12
N LYS A 77 -34.50 -21.86 27.57
CA LYS A 77 -34.51 -23.08 26.74
C LYS A 77 -35.92 -23.45 26.29
N GLU A 78 -36.94 -23.21 27.11
CA GLU A 78 -38.33 -23.48 26.78
C GLU A 78 -38.90 -22.49 25.75
N GLN A 79 -38.58 -21.20 25.88
CA GLN A 79 -38.90 -20.20 24.85
C GLN A 79 -38.18 -20.50 23.52
N GLN A 80 -36.92 -20.96 23.57
CA GLN A 80 -36.18 -21.37 22.37
C GLN A 80 -36.81 -22.59 21.67
N LYS A 81 -37.34 -23.56 22.43
CA LYS A 81 -38.04 -24.72 21.87
C LYS A 81 -39.37 -24.34 21.19
N ARG A 82 -40.05 -23.31 21.69
CA ARG A 82 -41.28 -22.79 21.05
C ARG A 82 -40.97 -22.05 19.75
N LYS A 83 -39.91 -21.23 19.70
CA LYS A 83 -39.50 -20.51 18.47
C LYS A 83 -38.94 -21.44 17.38
N ARG A 84 -38.29 -22.55 17.76
CA ARG A 84 -37.71 -23.50 16.79
C ARG A 84 -38.73 -24.28 15.96
N LYS A 85 -40.01 -24.29 16.32
CA LYS A 85 -41.03 -25.02 15.54
C LYS A 85 -41.49 -24.26 14.29
N ASP A 86 -41.30 -22.95 14.24
CA ASP A 86 -41.80 -22.11 13.13
C ASP A 86 -40.68 -21.35 12.39
N GLN A 87 -39.41 -21.60 12.73
CA GLN A 87 -38.29 -21.01 12.00
C GLN A 87 -38.07 -21.82 10.72
N ALA A 88 -38.69 -21.36 9.64
CA ALA A 88 -38.36 -21.76 8.28
C ALA A 88 -36.84 -21.86 8.13
N ILE A 89 -36.37 -22.98 7.58
CA ILE A 89 -34.97 -23.22 7.24
C ILE A 89 -34.51 -21.98 6.46
N ILE A 90 -33.67 -21.13 7.06
CA ILE A 90 -33.08 -19.99 6.37
C ILE A 90 -32.19 -20.62 5.31
N ASP A 91 -32.56 -20.42 4.06
CA ASP A 91 -31.78 -20.86 2.92
C ASP A 91 -30.50 -20.03 2.83
N LEU A 92 -29.47 -20.47 3.54
CA LEU A 92 -28.13 -19.89 3.53
C LEU A 92 -27.40 -20.17 2.21
N GLU A 93 -27.95 -21.05 1.37
CA GLU A 93 -27.35 -21.41 0.09
C GLU A 93 -27.32 -20.19 -0.83
N GLU A 94 -28.39 -19.38 -0.85
CA GLU A 94 -28.44 -18.13 -1.65
C GLU A 94 -27.38 -17.11 -1.22
N GLU A 95 -27.20 -16.89 0.09
CA GLU A 95 -26.20 -15.95 0.60
C GLU A 95 -24.76 -16.44 0.36
N PHE A 96 -24.52 -17.76 0.43
CA PHE A 96 -23.23 -18.35 0.07
C PHE A 96 -22.92 -18.16 -1.42
N HIS A 97 -23.91 -18.37 -2.29
CA HIS A 97 -23.76 -18.12 -3.73
C HIS A 97 -23.42 -16.65 -4.01
N LYS A 98 -24.10 -15.68 -3.38
CA LYS A 98 -23.78 -14.24 -3.51
C LYS A 98 -22.34 -13.93 -3.12
N LEU A 99 -21.84 -14.51 -2.02
CA LEU A 99 -20.48 -14.29 -1.55
C LEU A 99 -19.44 -14.89 -2.50
N VAL A 100 -19.70 -16.10 -3.01
CA VAL A 100 -18.85 -16.75 -4.02
C VAL A 100 -18.81 -15.93 -5.30
N ASP A 101 -19.96 -15.46 -5.79
CA ASP A 101 -20.06 -14.64 -6.99
C ASP A 101 -19.32 -13.30 -6.84
N ALA A 102 -19.44 -12.64 -5.69
CA ALA A 102 -18.71 -11.42 -5.40
C ALA A 102 -17.19 -11.66 -5.37
N GLN A 103 -16.74 -12.76 -4.77
CA GLN A 103 -15.32 -13.11 -4.73
C GLN A 103 -14.78 -13.49 -6.11
N ASN A 104 -15.56 -14.21 -6.91
CA ASN A 104 -15.20 -14.54 -8.29
C ASN A 104 -15.06 -13.28 -9.15
N THR A 105 -16.03 -12.36 -9.07
CA THR A 105 -15.99 -11.07 -9.79
C THR A 105 -14.75 -10.25 -9.42
N ALA A 106 -14.39 -10.19 -8.13
CA ALA A 106 -13.18 -9.50 -7.68
C ALA A 106 -11.89 -10.16 -8.19
N ASN A 107 -11.84 -11.50 -8.20
CA ASN A 107 -10.71 -12.26 -8.72
C ASN A 107 -10.54 -12.11 -10.23
N GLU A 108 -11.64 -12.03 -10.98
CA GLU A 108 -11.64 -11.76 -12.42
C GLU A 108 -11.03 -10.39 -12.73
N GLY A 109 -11.47 -9.33 -12.04
CA GLY A 109 -10.88 -7.99 -12.20
C GLY A 109 -9.39 -7.94 -11.86
N HIS A 110 -8.95 -8.66 -10.82
CA HIS A 110 -7.54 -8.78 -10.49
C HIS A 110 -6.73 -9.51 -11.57
N LYS A 111 -7.30 -10.58 -12.15
CA LYS A 111 -6.68 -11.32 -13.27
C LYS A 111 -6.55 -10.44 -14.51
N GLU A 112 -7.59 -9.73 -14.89
CA GLU A 112 -7.56 -8.78 -16.02
C GLU A 112 -6.50 -7.71 -15.82
N MET A 113 -6.41 -7.14 -14.61
CA MET A 113 -5.38 -6.16 -14.26
C MET A 113 -3.97 -6.75 -14.47
N LEU A 114 -3.69 -7.96 -13.97
CA LEU A 114 -2.39 -8.60 -14.15
C LEU A 114 -2.07 -8.88 -15.63
N GLU A 115 -3.07 -9.28 -16.42
CA GLU A 115 -2.92 -9.47 -17.87
C GLU A 115 -2.61 -8.15 -18.57
N THR A 116 -3.28 -7.05 -18.21
CA THR A 116 -2.96 -5.72 -18.75
C THR A 116 -1.54 -5.28 -18.39
N GLN A 117 -1.10 -5.49 -17.14
CA GLN A 117 0.25 -5.16 -16.70
C GLN A 117 1.30 -5.96 -17.48
N ARG A 118 1.07 -7.26 -17.70
CA ARG A 118 1.96 -8.12 -18.50
C ARG A 118 2.06 -7.64 -19.94
N ARG A 119 0.92 -7.30 -20.55
CA ARG A 119 0.85 -6.76 -21.92
C ARG A 119 1.63 -5.45 -22.05
N VAL A 120 1.35 -4.46 -21.20
CA VAL A 120 2.02 -3.16 -21.20
C VAL A 120 3.53 -3.31 -20.96
N SER A 121 3.94 -4.22 -20.07
CA SER A 121 5.35 -4.50 -19.82
C SER A 121 6.05 -5.07 -21.06
N SER A 122 5.42 -6.05 -21.73
CA SER A 122 5.95 -6.64 -22.97
C SER A 122 6.05 -5.62 -24.10
N GLU A 123 4.99 -4.83 -24.32
CA GLU A 123 4.95 -3.79 -25.35
C GLU A 123 6.02 -2.70 -25.11
N ASN A 124 6.27 -2.31 -23.86
CA ASN A 124 7.31 -1.34 -23.51
C ASN A 124 8.72 -1.85 -23.86
N VAL A 125 9.00 -3.13 -23.57
CA VAL A 125 10.29 -3.76 -23.92
C VAL A 125 10.48 -3.80 -25.44
N GLU A 126 9.46 -4.22 -26.18
CA GLU A 126 9.51 -4.27 -27.65
C GLU A 126 9.63 -2.86 -28.26
N ALA A 127 8.92 -1.86 -27.75
CA ALA A 127 9.04 -0.47 -28.20
C ALA A 127 10.46 0.07 -28.02
N ARG A 128 11.14 -0.26 -26.92
CA ARG A 128 12.55 0.12 -26.70
C ARG A 128 13.50 -0.56 -27.69
N LYS A 129 13.29 -1.85 -27.98
CA LYS A 129 14.07 -2.58 -28.98
C LYS A 129 13.89 -1.97 -30.38
N LEU A 130 12.65 -1.68 -30.76
CA LEU A 130 12.34 -1.04 -32.04
C LEU A 130 12.97 0.35 -32.15
N LYS A 131 12.90 1.17 -31.10
CA LYS A 131 13.56 2.48 -31.06
C LYS A 131 15.08 2.36 -31.25
N TYR A 132 15.71 1.43 -30.55
CA TYR A 132 17.15 1.17 -30.70
C TYR A 132 17.52 0.75 -32.13
N LEU A 133 16.74 -0.13 -32.75
CA LEU A 133 16.94 -0.55 -34.13
C LEU A 133 16.76 0.60 -35.12
N ALA A 134 15.72 1.42 -34.95
CA ALA A 134 15.48 2.60 -35.79
C ALA A 134 16.62 3.63 -35.67
N GLU A 135 17.16 3.85 -34.46
CA GLU A 135 18.32 4.72 -34.26
C GLU A 135 19.59 4.15 -34.92
N LYS A 136 19.77 2.83 -34.90
CA LYS A 136 20.89 2.15 -35.56
C LYS A 136 20.78 2.27 -37.08
N GLU A 137 19.61 1.97 -37.64
CA GLU A 137 19.32 2.09 -39.07
C GLU A 137 19.46 3.54 -39.56
N HIS A 138 18.97 4.51 -38.78
CA HIS A 138 19.16 5.92 -39.09
C HIS A 138 20.66 6.28 -39.16
N LYS A 139 21.47 5.82 -38.19
CA LYS A 139 22.92 6.05 -38.21
C LYS A 139 23.57 5.41 -39.44
N GLU A 140 23.19 4.19 -39.81
CA GLU A 140 23.69 3.51 -41.01
C GLU A 140 23.29 4.24 -42.29
N SER A 141 22.04 4.71 -42.39
CA SER A 141 21.55 5.52 -43.51
C SER A 141 22.33 6.82 -43.66
N THR A 142 22.55 7.57 -42.58
CA THR A 142 23.36 8.80 -42.59
C THR A 142 24.80 8.52 -43.06
N ILE A 143 25.40 7.41 -42.65
CA ILE A 143 26.75 7.02 -43.11
C ILE A 143 26.73 6.66 -44.60
N LEU A 144 25.69 5.97 -45.08
CA LEU A 144 25.56 5.61 -46.49
C LEU A 144 25.37 6.84 -47.39
N GLU A 145 24.55 7.81 -46.97
CA GLU A 145 24.34 9.07 -47.68
C GLU A 145 25.62 9.90 -47.75
N THR A 146 26.36 10.01 -46.64
CA THR A 146 27.65 10.73 -46.61
C THR A 146 28.69 10.02 -47.49
N TYR A 147 28.76 8.69 -47.48
CA TYR A 147 29.60 7.91 -48.39
C TYR A 147 29.25 8.16 -49.86
N LYS A 148 27.96 8.12 -50.21
CA LYS A 148 27.47 8.40 -51.57
C LYS A 148 27.83 9.81 -52.01
N SER A 149 27.63 10.81 -51.15
CA SER A 149 27.98 12.21 -51.43
C SER A 149 29.47 12.36 -51.72
N LEU A 150 30.32 11.76 -50.87
CA LEU A 150 31.77 11.81 -51.04
C LEU A 150 32.22 11.12 -52.33
N MET A 151 31.61 9.98 -52.69
CA MET A 151 31.88 9.25 -53.94
C MET A 151 31.55 10.07 -55.19
N MET A 152 30.44 10.81 -55.17
CA MET A 152 29.93 11.57 -56.32
C MET A 152 30.54 12.97 -56.47
N GLN A 153 31.30 13.44 -55.47
CA GLN A 153 31.93 14.75 -55.49
C GLN A 153 33.00 14.86 -56.60
N ASP A 154 33.01 15.98 -57.34
CA ASP A 154 34.02 16.27 -58.38
C ASP A 154 35.42 16.43 -57.76
N THR A 155 36.41 15.81 -58.38
CA THR A 155 37.80 15.74 -57.91
C THR A 155 38.79 16.50 -58.79
N THR A 156 38.33 17.08 -59.90
CA THR A 156 39.18 17.62 -60.96
C THR A 156 40.09 18.79 -60.50
N GLY A 157 39.71 19.49 -59.43
CA GLY A 157 40.48 20.60 -58.85
C GLY A 157 41.01 20.36 -57.43
N MET A 158 40.97 19.13 -56.92
CA MET A 158 41.36 18.88 -55.52
C MET A 158 42.89 18.75 -55.35
N PRO A 159 43.49 19.47 -54.38
CA PRO A 159 44.87 19.23 -53.93
C PRO A 159 45.12 17.76 -53.54
N GLU A 160 46.37 17.29 -53.66
CA GLU A 160 46.73 15.88 -53.44
C GLU A 160 46.47 15.40 -51.99
N ASP A 161 46.74 16.26 -51.01
CA ASP A 161 46.45 16.02 -49.59
C ASP A 161 44.94 15.81 -49.36
N VAL A 162 44.10 16.67 -49.97
CA VAL A 162 42.64 16.56 -49.88
C VAL A 162 42.12 15.29 -50.57
N ARG A 163 42.68 14.94 -51.74
CA ARG A 163 42.35 13.67 -52.43
C ARG A 163 42.72 12.45 -51.58
N SER A 164 43.86 12.51 -50.88
CA SER A 164 44.32 11.45 -49.99
C SER A 164 43.40 11.28 -48.78
N GLU A 165 43.01 12.37 -48.10
CA GLU A 165 42.05 12.32 -47.00
C GLU A 165 40.69 11.80 -47.44
N ARG A 166 40.19 12.23 -48.62
CA ARG A 166 38.96 11.72 -49.22
C ARG A 166 39.02 10.20 -49.44
N MET A 167 40.11 9.70 -50.00
CA MET A 167 40.29 8.25 -50.22
C MET A 167 40.35 7.47 -48.90
N LEU A 168 40.96 8.04 -47.86
CA LEU A 168 40.96 7.45 -46.52
C LEU A 168 39.54 7.41 -45.93
N ALA A 169 38.79 8.51 -46.01
CA ALA A 169 37.40 8.57 -45.54
C ALA A 169 36.50 7.55 -46.27
N LEU A 170 36.64 7.43 -47.60
CA LEU A 170 35.93 6.40 -48.39
C LEU A 170 36.25 4.99 -47.91
N ARG A 171 37.52 4.70 -47.59
CA ARG A 171 37.94 3.40 -47.05
C ARG A 171 37.31 3.13 -45.68
N CYS A 172 37.35 4.10 -44.78
CA CYS A 172 36.74 4.01 -43.45
C CYS A 172 35.23 3.77 -43.53
N PHE A 173 34.52 4.50 -44.41
CA PHE A 173 33.09 4.29 -44.62
C PHE A 173 32.79 2.92 -45.24
N ARG A 174 33.58 2.47 -46.22
CA ARG A 174 33.41 1.16 -46.84
C ARG A 174 33.56 0.04 -45.80
N GLU A 175 34.59 0.10 -44.96
CA GLU A 175 34.80 -0.86 -43.88
C GLU A 175 33.64 -0.85 -42.87
N LYS A 176 33.13 0.34 -42.53
CA LYS A 176 32.02 0.48 -41.58
C LYS A 176 30.67 -0.01 -42.14
N LEU A 177 30.41 0.19 -43.43
CA LEU A 177 29.15 -0.17 -44.09
C LEU A 177 29.10 -1.63 -44.55
N PHE A 178 30.21 -2.15 -45.07
CA PHE A 178 30.25 -3.47 -45.73
C PHE A 178 31.11 -4.50 -44.99
N GLY A 179 31.75 -4.11 -43.88
CA GLY A 179 32.73 -4.93 -43.18
C GLY A 179 34.11 -4.89 -43.84
N LYS A 180 35.07 -5.58 -43.22
CA LYS A 180 36.40 -5.74 -43.80
C LYS A 180 36.29 -6.61 -45.05
N THR A 181 36.70 -6.05 -46.18
CA THR A 181 36.98 -6.85 -47.37
C THR A 181 38.40 -7.38 -47.19
N ASP A 182 38.53 -8.66 -46.82
CA ASP A 182 39.82 -9.36 -46.84
C ASP A 182 40.39 -9.42 -48.27
#